data_AF-A0A954UWU8-F1
#
_entry.id   AF-A0A954UWU8-F1
#
_cell.length_a   1.000
_cell.length_b   1.000
_cell.length_c   1.000
_cell.angle_alpha   90.00
_cell.angle_beta   90.00
_cell.angle_gamma   90.00
#
_symmetry.space_group_name_H-M   'P 1'
#
loop_
_entity.id
_entity.type
_entity.pdbx_description
1 polymer ?
#
loop_
_entity_poly.entity_id
_entity_poly.type
_entity_poly.pdbx_seq_one_letter_code
_entity_poly.pdbx_strand_id
1 'polypeptide(L)'
;MSARLAKILIAYHQLWLLLALLLGIVSLPLASRLKLDWRVEQMFPPGDPLVASYARLQERFGGNQIVLAVYRDPQLWDATGAGLTRLEEISGRLAALDGVNSVLSLAELHAILEKLRGPIQLLGFGGARRPPLLDEDDELAQAMLHVFEGYTHRPDSQYTTIACLLAADPAGPALERDALEGNSSMSRGDAQASSPNLETTL
;
A
#
# COMPACT_ATOMS: atom_id res chain seq x y z
N MET A 1 -35.95 34.52 43.08
CA MET A 1 -34.83 33.55 43.23
C MET A 1 -33.71 33.73 42.20
N SER A 2 -34.00 34.16 40.96
CA SER A 2 -33.02 34.46 39.90
C SER A 2 -31.96 35.53 40.26
N ALA A 3 -32.34 36.60 40.95
CA ALA A 3 -31.42 37.69 41.28
C ALA A 3 -30.31 37.33 42.30
N ARG A 4 -30.53 36.31 43.14
CA ARG A 4 -29.51 35.81 44.10
C ARG A 4 -28.48 34.92 43.40
N LEU A 5 -28.93 34.09 42.46
CA LEU A 5 -28.05 33.26 41.63
C LEU A 5 -27.13 34.13 40.77
N ALA A 6 -27.67 35.19 40.15
CA ALA A 6 -26.86 36.13 39.35
C ALA A 6 -25.77 36.84 40.18
N LYS A 7 -26.08 37.27 41.41
CA LYS A 7 -25.09 37.90 42.30
C LYS A 7 -23.99 36.93 42.75
N ILE A 8 -24.34 35.68 43.03
CA ILE A 8 -23.36 34.63 43.38
C ILE A 8 -22.45 34.31 42.19
N LEU A 9 -23.02 34.27 40.97
CA LEU A 9 -22.27 34.01 39.74
C LEU A 9 -21.25 35.11 39.42
N ILE A 10 -21.62 36.38 39.66
CA ILE A 10 -20.75 37.55 39.42
C ILE A 10 -19.68 37.67 40.53
N ALA A 11 -20.02 37.38 41.79
CA ALA A 11 -19.09 37.46 42.91
C ALA A 11 -17.95 36.41 42.82
N TYR A 12 -18.25 35.21 42.32
CA TYR A 12 -17.29 34.12 42.14
C TYR A 12 -16.89 33.88 40.67
N HIS A 13 -16.99 34.92 39.82
CA HIS A 13 -16.72 34.80 38.38
C HIS A 13 -15.32 34.23 38.08
N GLN A 14 -14.30 34.57 38.90
CA GLN A 14 -12.95 34.02 38.77
C GLN A 14 -12.90 32.52 39.05
N LEU A 15 -13.69 32.03 40.02
CA LEU A 15 -13.74 30.61 40.40
C LEU A 15 -14.45 29.77 39.33
N TRP A 16 -15.50 30.31 38.72
CA TRP A 16 -16.16 29.71 37.56
C TRP A 16 -15.27 29.71 36.32
N LEU A 17 -14.51 30.79 36.09
CA LEU A 17 -13.54 30.87 35.00
C LEU A 17 -12.42 29.84 35.20
N LEU A 18 -11.90 29.71 36.42
CA LEU A 18 -10.89 28.71 36.77
C LEU A 18 -11.43 27.29 36.61
N LEU A 19 -12.67 27.03 37.01
CA LEU A 19 -13.33 25.73 36.84
C LEU A 19 -13.53 25.39 35.36
N ALA A 20 -14.00 26.33 34.55
CA ALA A 20 -14.16 26.16 33.10
C ALA A 20 -12.82 25.93 32.40
N LEU A 21 -11.78 26.67 32.81
CA LEU A 21 -10.41 26.50 32.32
C LEU A 21 -9.86 25.12 32.69
N LEU A 22 -10.07 24.68 33.94
CA LEU A 22 -9.66 23.35 34.40
C LEU A 22 -10.37 22.24 33.60
N LEU A 23 -11.69 22.35 33.40
CA LEU A 23 -12.44 21.41 32.57
C LEU A 23 -11.93 21.39 31.13
N GLY A 24 -11.64 22.55 30.54
CA GLY A 24 -11.06 22.65 29.21
C GLY A 24 -9.71 21.96 29.11
N ILE A 25 -8.81 22.20 30.08
CA ILE A 25 -7.49 21.58 30.15
C ILE A 25 -7.61 20.05 30.30
N VAL A 26 -8.53 19.56 31.10
CA VAL A 26 -8.79 18.11 31.26
C VAL A 26 -9.41 17.50 29.99
N SER A 27 -10.14 18.28 29.20
CA SER A 27 -10.73 17.81 27.94
C SER A 27 -9.72 17.72 26.78
N LEU A 28 -8.64 18.50 26.80
CA LEU A 28 -7.58 18.45 25.77
C LEU A 28 -6.93 17.07 25.58
N PRO A 29 -6.49 16.34 26.63
CA PRO A 29 -5.93 15.00 26.47
C PRO A 29 -6.95 13.98 25.97
N LEU A 30 -8.25 14.22 26.14
CA LEU A 30 -9.30 13.33 25.64
C LEU A 30 -9.60 13.61 24.17
N ALA A 31 -9.67 14.88 23.77
CA ALA A 31 -9.86 15.28 22.37
C ALA A 31 -8.66 14.88 21.49
N SER A 32 -7.44 14.95 22.00
CA SER A 32 -6.23 14.52 21.28
C SER A 32 -6.11 13.00 21.10
N ARG A 33 -6.91 12.20 21.82
CA ARG A 33 -7.02 10.76 21.62
C ARG A 33 -8.03 10.38 20.55
N LEU A 34 -8.80 11.34 20.02
CA LEU A 34 -9.79 11.09 19.00
C LEU A 34 -9.09 10.85 17.66
N LYS A 35 -8.80 9.58 17.36
CA LYS A 35 -8.35 9.15 16.03
C LYS A 35 -9.59 9.03 15.15
N LEU A 36 -9.80 10.03 14.29
CA LEU A 36 -10.76 9.88 13.21
C LEU A 36 -10.11 8.99 12.15
N ASP A 37 -10.57 7.76 12.03
CA ASP A 37 -10.18 6.88 10.93
C ASP A 37 -11.06 7.20 9.72
N TRP A 38 -10.50 7.93 8.74
CA TRP A 38 -11.21 8.31 7.50
C TRP A 38 -11.12 7.22 6.41
N ARG A 39 -11.13 5.96 6.83
CA ARG A 39 -10.98 4.83 5.92
C ARG A 39 -12.33 4.53 5.28
N VAL A 40 -12.40 4.54 3.95
CA VAL A 40 -13.63 4.31 3.17
C VAL A 40 -14.26 2.96 3.54
N GLU A 41 -13.44 2.00 3.93
CA GLU A 41 -13.86 0.66 4.37
C GLU A 41 -14.66 0.68 5.68
N GLN A 42 -14.44 1.68 6.55
CA GLN A 42 -15.19 1.87 7.81
C GLN A 42 -16.51 2.61 7.63
N MET A 43 -16.78 3.14 6.43
CA MET A 43 -18.08 3.75 6.11
C MET A 43 -19.14 2.70 5.75
N PHE A 44 -18.75 1.43 5.60
CA PHE A 44 -19.67 0.32 5.37
C PHE A 44 -20.23 -0.23 6.70
N PRO A 45 -21.49 -0.69 6.72
CA PRO A 45 -22.08 -1.28 7.92
C PRO A 45 -21.29 -2.50 8.41
N PRO A 46 -21.16 -2.70 9.74
CA PRO A 46 -20.54 -3.91 10.27
C PRO A 46 -21.35 -5.15 9.83
N GLY A 47 -20.68 -6.09 9.15
CA GLY A 47 -21.27 -7.36 8.69
C GLY A 47 -21.70 -7.41 7.22
N ASP A 48 -21.42 -6.39 6.41
CA ASP A 48 -21.71 -6.44 4.97
C ASP A 48 -20.90 -7.56 4.26
N PRO A 49 -21.58 -8.52 3.58
CA PRO A 49 -20.91 -9.60 2.83
C PRO A 49 -19.91 -9.10 1.78
N LEU A 50 -20.08 -7.88 1.25
CA LEU A 50 -19.18 -7.27 0.29
C LEU A 50 -17.82 -6.93 0.92
N VAL A 51 -17.82 -6.40 2.15
CA VAL A 51 -16.60 -6.07 2.90
C VAL A 51 -15.83 -7.35 3.21
N ALA A 52 -16.51 -8.41 3.65
CA ALA A 52 -15.88 -9.70 3.93
C ALA A 52 -15.28 -10.36 2.67
N SER A 53 -15.92 -10.18 1.52
CA SER A 53 -15.42 -10.71 0.24
C SER A 53 -14.22 -9.92 -0.27
N TYR A 54 -14.24 -8.60 -0.08
CA TYR A 54 -13.12 -7.71 -0.40
C TYR A 54 -11.91 -7.94 0.50
N ALA A 55 -12.13 -8.13 1.81
CA ALA A 55 -11.08 -8.45 2.78
C ALA A 55 -10.36 -9.76 2.42
N ARG A 56 -11.10 -10.85 2.15
CA ARG A 56 -10.51 -12.12 1.67
C ARG A 56 -9.73 -12.00 0.37
N LEU A 57 -10.14 -11.08 -0.51
CA LEU A 57 -9.41 -10.79 -1.74
C LEU A 57 -8.10 -10.06 -1.42
N GLN A 58 -8.13 -9.07 -0.54
CA GLN A 58 -6.93 -8.37 -0.08
C GLN A 58 -5.97 -9.29 0.69
N GLU A 59 -6.46 -10.20 1.55
CA GLU A 59 -5.63 -11.18 2.26
C GLU A 59 -4.91 -12.13 1.29
N ARG A 60 -5.61 -12.58 0.24
CA ARG A 60 -5.06 -13.57 -0.71
C ARG A 60 -4.20 -12.97 -1.80
N PHE A 61 -4.54 -11.77 -2.29
CA PHE A 61 -3.86 -11.15 -3.43
C PHE A 61 -2.98 -9.96 -3.03
N GLY A 62 -3.06 -9.51 -1.77
CA GLY A 62 -2.31 -8.37 -1.24
C GLY A 62 -2.92 -7.04 -1.68
N GLY A 63 -3.29 -6.20 -0.72
CA GLY A 63 -3.61 -4.78 -0.95
C GLY A 63 -2.35 -3.96 -1.22
N ASN A 64 -1.51 -4.40 -2.17
CA ASN A 64 -0.22 -3.77 -2.45
C ASN A 64 -0.46 -2.37 -3.03
N GLN A 65 -0.19 -1.36 -2.21
CA GLN A 65 -0.19 0.02 -2.64
C GLN A 65 1.01 0.22 -3.58
N ILE A 66 0.75 0.82 -4.74
CA ILE A 66 1.78 1.13 -5.73
C ILE A 66 2.05 2.63 -5.67
N VAL A 67 3.30 3.00 -5.42
CA VAL A 67 3.78 4.38 -5.54
C VAL A 67 4.53 4.52 -6.87
N LEU A 68 4.08 5.44 -7.72
CA LEU A 68 4.78 5.77 -8.96
C LEU A 68 5.68 6.97 -8.74
N ALA A 69 6.99 6.75 -8.82
CA ALA A 69 7.98 7.81 -8.86
C ALA A 69 8.33 8.12 -10.31
N VAL A 70 8.01 9.33 -10.77
CA VAL A 70 8.32 9.80 -12.13
C VAL A 70 9.35 10.91 -12.03
N TYR A 71 10.44 10.78 -12.78
CA TYR A 71 11.45 11.83 -12.86
C TYR A 71 11.98 12.00 -14.27
N ARG A 72 12.67 13.12 -14.50
CA ARG A 72 13.26 13.47 -15.80
C ARG A 72 14.76 13.16 -15.81
N ASP A 73 15.20 12.37 -16.78
CA ASP A 73 16.61 12.11 -17.11
C ASP A 73 16.88 12.41 -18.60
N PRO A 74 17.59 13.50 -18.94
CA PRO A 74 17.94 13.82 -20.31
C PRO A 74 18.90 12.83 -20.99
N GLN A 75 19.63 12.01 -20.23
CA GLN A 75 20.62 11.06 -20.76
C GLN A 75 20.15 9.60 -20.61
N LEU A 76 18.84 9.38 -20.43
CA LEU A 76 18.25 8.04 -20.29
C LEU A 76 18.64 7.11 -21.45
N TRP A 77 18.64 7.66 -22.68
CA TRP A 77 18.91 6.96 -23.93
C TRP A 77 20.35 7.14 -24.43
N ASP A 78 21.26 7.62 -23.57
CA ASP A 78 22.66 7.81 -23.97
C ASP A 78 23.30 6.44 -24.27
N ALA A 79 23.96 6.32 -25.42
CA ALA A 79 24.58 5.08 -25.89
C ALA A 79 25.66 4.54 -24.94
N THR A 80 26.16 5.39 -24.03
CA THR A 80 27.08 5.00 -22.95
C THR A 80 26.43 4.18 -21.84
N GLY A 81 25.10 4.22 -21.72
CA GLY A 81 24.35 3.60 -20.62
C GLY A 81 24.32 4.40 -19.33
N ALA A 82 24.90 5.62 -19.30
CA ALA A 82 25.00 6.42 -18.08
C ALA A 82 23.65 6.72 -17.42
N GLY A 83 22.60 6.99 -18.22
CA GLY A 83 21.25 7.20 -17.70
C GLY A 83 20.63 5.94 -17.09
N LEU A 84 20.91 4.77 -17.68
CA LEU A 84 20.41 3.50 -17.20
C LEU A 84 21.10 3.08 -15.89
N THR A 85 22.41 3.34 -15.77
CA THR A 85 23.16 3.16 -14.52
C THR A 85 22.60 4.03 -13.40
N ARG A 86 22.29 5.31 -13.68
CA ARG A 86 21.64 6.18 -12.68
C ARG A 86 20.25 5.71 -12.30
N LEU A 87 19.47 5.23 -13.26
CA LEU A 87 18.14 4.69 -12.98
C LEU A 87 18.23 3.44 -12.10
N GLU A 88 19.23 2.59 -12.30
CA GLU A 88 19.53 1.45 -11.45
C GLU A 88 19.87 1.89 -10.02
N GLU A 89 20.77 2.87 -9.87
CA GLU A 89 21.11 3.44 -8.55
C GLU A 89 19.89 4.01 -7.82
N ILE A 90 19.05 4.77 -8.52
CA ILE A 90 17.82 5.36 -7.94
C ILE A 90 16.84 4.25 -7.57
N SER A 91 16.62 3.28 -8.45
CA SER A 91 15.73 2.14 -8.21
C SER A 91 16.21 1.31 -7.02
N GLY A 92 17.52 1.06 -6.91
CA GLY A 92 18.12 0.34 -5.80
C GLY A 92 17.99 1.08 -4.47
N ARG A 93 18.15 2.41 -4.47
CA ARG A 93 17.91 3.24 -3.28
C ARG A 93 16.44 3.20 -2.83
N LEU A 94 15.50 3.17 -3.77
CA LEU A 94 14.07 3.06 -3.47
C LEU A 94 13.72 1.66 -2.97
N ALA A 95 14.29 0.61 -3.55
CA ALA A 95 14.09 -0.77 -3.11
C ALA A 95 14.65 -1.05 -1.71
N ALA A 96 15.67 -0.29 -1.28
CA ALA A 96 16.25 -0.41 0.05
C ALA A 96 15.48 0.34 1.15
N LEU A 97 14.42 1.09 0.81
CA LEU A 97 13.60 1.80 1.79
C LEU A 97 12.74 0.82 2.59
N ASP A 98 12.66 1.04 3.90
CA ASP A 98 11.77 0.27 4.77
C ASP A 98 10.31 0.51 4.34
N GLY A 99 9.55 -0.57 4.18
CA GLY A 99 8.20 -0.54 3.64
C GLY A 99 8.08 -0.63 2.11
N VAL A 100 9.18 -0.78 1.35
CA VAL A 100 9.14 -1.13 -0.08
C VAL A 100 9.40 -2.63 -0.24
N ASN A 101 8.48 -3.34 -0.89
CA ASN A 101 8.60 -4.78 -1.13
C ASN A 101 9.32 -5.09 -2.45
N SER A 102 8.99 -4.37 -3.53
CA SER A 102 9.65 -4.55 -4.82
C SER A 102 9.56 -3.30 -5.68
N VAL A 103 10.50 -3.14 -6.60
CA VAL A 103 10.54 -2.01 -7.53
C VAL A 103 10.55 -2.53 -8.96
N LEU A 104 9.78 -1.91 -9.84
CA LEU A 104 9.75 -2.17 -11.27
C LEU A 104 10.11 -0.88 -12.02
N SER A 105 11.20 -0.93 -12.79
CA SER A 105 11.69 0.20 -13.60
C SER A 105 12.34 -0.29 -14.89
N LEU A 106 12.69 0.64 -15.78
CA LEU A 106 13.43 0.35 -17.00
C LEU A 106 14.83 -0.26 -16.71
N ALA A 107 15.44 0.05 -15.56
CA ALA A 107 16.71 -0.55 -15.15
C ALA A 107 16.55 -2.01 -14.72
N GLU A 108 15.44 -2.38 -14.07
CA GLU A 108 15.16 -3.79 -13.73
C GLU A 108 15.02 -4.63 -15.01
N LEU A 109 14.34 -4.05 -16.00
CA LEU A 109 14.20 -4.64 -17.32
C LEU A 109 15.57 -4.88 -17.99
N HIS A 110 16.43 -3.87 -17.93
CA HIS A 110 17.81 -3.98 -18.40
C HIS A 110 18.59 -5.10 -17.73
N ALA A 111 18.56 -5.16 -16.39
CA ALA A 111 19.30 -6.13 -15.61
C ALA A 111 18.85 -7.57 -15.90
N ILE A 112 17.55 -7.78 -16.14
CA ILE A 112 17.02 -9.08 -16.57
C ILE A 112 17.62 -9.47 -17.92
N LEU A 113 17.59 -8.56 -18.90
CA LEU A 113 18.12 -8.82 -20.24
C LEU A 113 19.63 -9.11 -20.22
N GLU A 114 20.39 -8.39 -19.40
CA GLU A 114 21.82 -8.60 -19.23
C GLU A 114 22.12 -9.99 -18.65
N LYS A 115 21.37 -10.43 -17.64
CA LYS A 115 21.49 -11.78 -17.05
C LYS A 115 21.15 -12.88 -18.07
N LEU A 116 20.15 -12.65 -18.93
CA LEU A 116 19.77 -13.58 -20.00
C LEU A 116 20.82 -13.65 -21.13
N ARG A 117 21.45 -12.51 -21.47
CA ARG A 117 22.47 -12.40 -22.53
C ARG A 117 23.86 -12.87 -22.10
N GLY A 118 24.22 -12.76 -20.82
CA GLY A 118 25.56 -13.11 -20.30
C GLY A 118 26.07 -14.51 -20.72
N PRO A 119 25.26 -15.58 -20.60
CA PRO A 119 25.66 -16.92 -21.05
C PRO A 119 25.90 -17.02 -22.56
N ILE A 120 25.11 -16.30 -23.36
CA ILE A 120 25.16 -16.33 -24.84
C ILE A 120 26.40 -15.57 -25.34
N GLN A 121 26.73 -14.46 -24.67
CA GLN A 121 27.96 -13.69 -24.89
C GLN A 121 29.23 -14.50 -24.60
N LEU A 122 29.22 -15.26 -23.50
CA LEU A 122 30.35 -16.12 -23.10
C LEU A 122 30.64 -17.21 -24.14
N LEU A 123 29.63 -17.65 -24.90
CA LEU A 123 29.74 -18.62 -25.98
C LEU A 123 30.24 -17.99 -27.31
N GLY A 124 30.61 -16.71 -27.33
CA GLY A 124 31.15 -16.03 -28.51
C GLY A 124 30.09 -15.54 -29.51
N PHE A 125 28.81 -15.66 -29.18
CA PHE A 125 27.69 -15.20 -30.00
C PHE A 125 27.17 -13.85 -29.49
N GLY A 126 27.84 -12.75 -29.86
CA GLY A 126 27.29 -11.40 -29.71
C GLY A 126 28.14 -10.47 -28.83
N GLY A 127 29.08 -9.74 -29.44
CA GLY A 127 29.80 -8.67 -28.76
C GLY A 127 28.99 -7.38 -28.76
N ALA A 128 28.17 -7.14 -27.74
CA ALA A 128 27.49 -5.86 -27.62
C ALA A 128 28.47 -4.80 -27.06
N ARG A 129 28.76 -3.77 -27.86
CA ARG A 129 29.52 -2.57 -27.45
C ARG A 129 28.66 -1.57 -26.67
N ARG A 130 27.37 -1.85 -26.54
CA ARG A 130 26.33 -1.00 -25.94
C ARG A 130 25.54 -1.78 -24.88
N PRO A 131 24.88 -1.09 -23.94
CA PRO A 131 23.95 -1.72 -23.01
C PRO A 131 22.87 -2.50 -23.79
N PRO A 132 22.56 -3.77 -23.45
CA PRO A 132 21.61 -4.61 -24.20
C PRO A 132 20.26 -3.96 -24.50
N LEU A 133 19.75 -3.13 -23.59
CA LEU A 133 18.46 -2.48 -23.76
C LEU A 133 18.50 -1.32 -24.78
N LEU A 134 19.69 -0.76 -25.05
CA LEU A 134 19.90 0.32 -26.02
C LEU A 134 20.46 -0.19 -27.36
N ASP A 135 20.48 -1.51 -27.56
CA ASP A 135 20.88 -2.12 -28.81
C ASP A 135 19.66 -2.20 -29.75
N GLU A 136 19.72 -1.45 -30.85
CA GLU A 136 18.66 -1.40 -31.87
C GLU A 136 18.59 -2.70 -32.68
N ASP A 137 19.71 -3.43 -32.77
CA ASP A 137 19.80 -4.69 -33.51
C ASP A 137 19.32 -5.90 -32.68
N ASP A 138 18.99 -5.68 -31.40
CA ASP A 138 18.53 -6.71 -30.48
C ASP A 138 16.98 -6.83 -30.49
N GLU A 139 16.47 -7.80 -31.25
CA GLU A 139 15.02 -8.07 -31.33
C GLU A 139 14.35 -8.30 -29.96
N LEU A 140 15.06 -8.93 -29.01
CA LEU A 140 14.53 -9.18 -27.67
C LEU A 140 14.48 -7.89 -26.86
N ALA A 141 15.51 -7.05 -26.95
CA ALA A 141 15.52 -5.74 -26.32
C ALA A 141 14.37 -4.86 -26.85
N GLN A 142 14.20 -4.80 -28.18
CA GLN A 142 13.15 -4.03 -28.83
C GLN A 142 11.75 -4.55 -28.47
N ALA A 143 11.56 -5.88 -28.46
CA ALA A 143 10.30 -6.47 -28.03
C ALA A 143 9.98 -6.12 -26.57
N MET A 144 10.99 -6.16 -25.70
CA MET A 144 10.81 -5.91 -24.28
C MET A 144 10.59 -4.41 -23.99
N LEU A 145 11.28 -3.51 -24.69
CA LEU A 145 10.97 -2.07 -24.67
C LEU A 145 9.53 -1.82 -25.11
N HIS A 146 9.10 -2.42 -26.22
CA HIS A 146 7.76 -2.23 -26.75
C HIS A 146 6.66 -2.74 -25.79
N VAL A 147 6.84 -3.89 -25.15
CA VAL A 147 5.85 -4.45 -24.20
C VAL A 147 5.65 -3.54 -22.98
N PHE A 148 6.71 -2.88 -22.52
CA PHE A 148 6.67 -2.01 -21.34
C PHE A 148 6.50 -0.52 -21.67
N GLU A 149 6.25 -0.20 -22.94
CA GLU A 149 5.90 1.13 -23.39
C GLU A 149 4.62 1.62 -22.68
N GLY A 150 4.66 2.85 -22.17
CA GLY A 150 3.55 3.46 -21.43
C GLY A 150 3.47 3.04 -19.96
N TYR A 151 4.21 2.00 -19.54
CA TYR A 151 4.28 1.56 -18.14
C TYR A 151 5.54 2.05 -17.43
N THR A 152 6.72 1.84 -18.02
CA THR A 152 8.01 2.23 -17.41
C THR A 152 8.67 3.41 -18.12
N HIS A 153 8.44 3.53 -19.42
CA HIS A 153 9.03 4.55 -20.27
C HIS A 153 8.10 4.87 -21.44
N ARG A 154 8.40 5.98 -22.10
CA ARG A 154 7.91 6.30 -23.45
C ARG A 154 9.12 6.40 -24.37
N PRO A 155 9.07 5.88 -25.61
CA PRO A 155 10.15 6.02 -26.57
C PRO A 155 10.56 7.48 -26.73
N ASP A 156 11.86 7.74 -26.83
CA ASP A 156 12.45 9.07 -26.99
C ASP A 156 12.08 10.11 -25.91
N SER A 157 11.52 9.64 -24.79
CA SER A 157 11.14 10.51 -23.68
C SER A 157 12.28 10.66 -22.69
N GLN A 158 12.43 11.86 -22.15
CA GLN A 158 13.33 12.10 -21.02
C GLN A 158 12.67 11.74 -19.68
N TYR A 159 11.45 11.21 -19.67
CA TYR A 159 10.74 10.82 -18.45
C TYR A 159 10.75 9.31 -18.28
N THR A 160 11.08 8.87 -17.07
CA THR A 160 11.03 7.47 -16.68
C THR A 160 10.20 7.29 -15.41
N THR A 161 9.58 6.12 -15.29
CA THR A 161 8.70 5.77 -14.19
C THR A 161 9.27 4.59 -13.43
N ILE A 162 9.28 4.70 -12.11
CA ILE A 162 9.65 3.65 -11.17
C ILE A 162 8.39 3.31 -10.38
N ALA A 163 7.86 2.11 -10.56
CA ALA A 163 6.74 1.60 -9.79
C ALA A 163 7.27 0.87 -8.54
N CYS A 164 6.99 1.43 -7.36
CA CYS A 164 7.35 0.84 -6.07
C CYS A 164 6.13 0.15 -5.48
N LEU A 165 6.20 -1.17 -5.32
CA LEU A 165 5.21 -1.92 -4.56
C LEU A 165 5.58 -1.80 -3.09
N LEU A 166 4.68 -1.25 -2.29
CA LEU A 166 4.87 -1.14 -0.85
C LEU A 166 4.62 -2.49 -0.17
N ALA A 167 5.35 -2.74 0.91
CA ALA A 167 5.08 -3.86 1.80
C ALA A 167 3.67 -3.70 2.38
N ALA A 168 2.97 -4.82 2.48
CA ALA A 168 1.71 -4.86 3.21
C ALA A 168 1.99 -4.43 4.66
N ASP A 169 1.25 -3.43 5.13
CA ASP A 169 1.31 -3.04 6.54
C ASP A 169 0.87 -4.24 7.40
N PRO A 170 1.70 -4.79 8.30
CA PRO A 170 1.26 -5.82 9.24
C PRO A 170 0.18 -5.29 10.22
N ALA A 171 -0.02 -3.96 10.28
CA ALA A 171 -1.15 -3.31 10.90
C ALA A 171 -2.31 -3.01 9.92
N GLY A 172 -2.40 -3.73 8.81
CA GLY A 172 -3.66 -3.92 8.08
C GLY A 172 -4.73 -4.56 8.97
N PRO A 173 -6.01 -4.20 8.75
CA PRO A 173 -6.86 -3.62 9.78
C PRO A 173 -6.98 -4.50 11.05
N ALA A 174 -6.73 -3.90 12.22
CA ALA A 174 -7.00 -4.51 13.52
C ALA A 174 -8.48 -4.99 13.69
N LEU A 175 -9.39 -4.55 12.83
CA LEU A 175 -10.77 -5.03 12.75
C LEU A 175 -10.91 -6.45 12.14
N GLU A 176 -9.92 -6.94 11.40
CA GLU A 176 -9.97 -8.26 10.75
C GLU A 176 -9.81 -9.41 11.76
N ARG A 177 -9.06 -9.18 12.85
CA ARG A 177 -8.90 -10.16 13.94
C ARG A 177 -10.15 -10.27 14.82
N ASP A 178 -10.75 -9.13 15.18
CA ASP A 178 -11.94 -9.10 16.04
C ASP A 178 -13.21 -9.58 15.31
N ALA A 179 -13.35 -9.33 14.00
CA ALA A 179 -14.49 -9.81 13.21
C ALA A 179 -14.47 -11.33 13.01
N LEU A 180 -13.28 -11.94 12.87
CA LEU A 180 -13.12 -13.39 12.75
C LEU A 180 -13.34 -14.10 14.10
N GLU A 181 -12.84 -13.53 15.20
CA GLU A 181 -13.05 -14.08 16.55
C GLU A 181 -14.52 -13.98 17.00
N GLY A 182 -15.19 -12.85 16.75
CA GLY A 182 -16.61 -12.66 17.06
C GLY A 182 -17.53 -13.67 16.36
N ASN A 183 -17.29 -13.96 15.07
CA ASN A 183 -18.15 -14.85 14.29
C ASN A 183 -17.97 -16.34 14.66
N SER A 184 -16.78 -16.74 15.12
CA SER A 184 -16.52 -18.11 15.57
C SER A 184 -17.23 -18.49 16.88
N SER A 185 -17.58 -17.48 17.70
CA SER A 185 -18.37 -17.68 18.93
C SER A 185 -19.87 -17.87 18.66
N MET A 186 -20.38 -17.30 17.57
CA MET A 186 -21.81 -17.37 17.21
C MET A 186 -22.14 -18.65 16.43
N SER A 187 -21.22 -19.17 15.62
CA SER A 187 -21.44 -20.42 14.85
C SER A 187 -21.41 -21.71 15.69
N ARG A 188 -21.06 -21.66 16.98
CA ARG A 188 -21.01 -22.84 17.86
C ARG A 188 -22.33 -23.08 18.62
N GLY A 189 -23.27 -22.14 18.59
CA GLY A 189 -24.55 -22.20 19.31
C GLY A 189 -25.67 -22.96 18.59
N ASP A 190 -25.64 -23.04 17.26
CA ASP A 190 -26.80 -23.48 16.46
C ASP A 190 -26.71 -24.92 15.93
N ALA A 191 -25.63 -25.65 16.23
CA ALA A 191 -25.44 -27.03 15.78
C ALA A 191 -26.04 -28.09 16.74
N GLN A 192 -26.94 -27.71 17.65
CA GLN A 192 -27.55 -28.63 18.62
C GLN A 192 -29.07 -28.46 18.73
N ALA A 193 -29.78 -28.44 17.59
CA ALA A 193 -31.22 -28.67 17.59
C ALA A 193 -31.69 -29.17 16.22
N SER A 194 -31.68 -30.49 16.00
CA SER A 194 -32.70 -31.25 15.24
C SER A 194 -32.15 -32.62 14.85
N SER A 195 -32.34 -33.60 15.72
CA SER A 195 -32.38 -35.01 15.33
C SER A 195 -33.85 -35.40 15.21
N PRO A 196 -34.37 -35.84 14.05
CA PRO A 196 -35.61 -36.58 14.01
C PRO A 196 -35.30 -38.06 14.25
N ASN A 197 -35.97 -38.63 15.26
CA ASN A 197 -36.00 -40.06 15.52
C ASN A 197 -36.55 -40.82 14.29
N LEU A 198 -35.77 -41.77 13.77
CA LEU A 198 -36.28 -42.86 12.95
C LEU A 198 -36.74 -43.98 13.88
N GLU A 199 -38.02 -43.97 14.24
CA GLU A 199 -38.69 -45.13 14.82
C GLU A 199 -38.98 -46.16 13.72
N THR A 200 -38.30 -47.29 13.84
CA THR A 200 -38.75 -48.65 13.54
C THR A 200 -40.27 -48.82 13.65
N THR A 201 -40.93 -49.42 12.64
CA THR A 201 -41.97 -50.47 12.80
C THR A 201 -42.34 -51.06 11.42
N LEU A 202 -42.15 -52.39 11.31
CA LEU A 202 -42.80 -53.43 10.48
C LEU A 202 -43.27 -53.10 9.05
#